data_AF-A0A9E2ZV55-F1
#
_entry.id   AF-A0A9E2ZV55-F1
#
_cell.length_a   1.000
_cell.length_b   1.000
_cell.length_c   1.000
_cell.angle_alpha   90.00
_cell.angle_beta   90.00
_cell.angle_gamma   90.00
#
_symmetry.space_group_name_H-M   'P 1'
#
loop_
_entity.id
_entity.type
_entity.pdbx_description
1 polymer ?
#
loop_
_entity_poly.entity_id
_entity_poly.type
_entity_poly.pdbx_seq_one_letter_code
_entity_poly.pdbx_strand_id
1 'polypeptide(L)'
;MDYAALAAQIREWGRELRFQAIGIADADLSAAEPRLLEWLAEGRHGEMEYMARHGALRARPAELKPGTLRVISCRMEYGSGNDEVPSQSEKAYIARYARG
;
A
#
# COMPACT_ATOMS: atom_id res chain seq x y z
N MET A 1 19.62 12.62 17.46
CA MET A 1 19.32 12.56 16.01
C MET A 1 18.16 13.51 15.76
N ASP A 2 18.25 14.37 14.75
CA ASP A 2 17.13 15.26 14.39
C ASP A 2 16.17 14.54 13.44
N TYR A 3 15.04 14.08 13.98
CA TYR A 3 14.04 13.35 13.20
C TYR A 3 13.23 14.25 12.27
N ALA A 4 13.13 15.55 12.55
CA ALA A 4 12.43 16.49 11.67
C ALA A 4 13.25 16.74 10.40
N ALA A 5 14.56 16.95 10.57
CA ALA A 5 15.49 17.05 9.45
C ALA A 5 15.52 15.76 8.61
N LEU A 6 15.60 14.59 9.25
CA LEU A 6 15.55 13.30 8.54
C LEU A 6 14.25 13.13 7.75
N ALA A 7 13.10 13.46 8.35
CA ALA A 7 11.81 13.37 7.67
C ALA A 7 11.74 14.29 6.43
N ALA A 8 12.36 15.48 6.50
CA ALA A 8 12.49 16.37 5.35
C ALA A 8 13.38 15.76 4.26
N GLN A 9 14.53 15.17 4.63
CA GLN A 9 15.43 14.48 3.69
C GLN A 9 14.74 13.30 2.99
N ILE A 10 13.99 12.48 3.72
CA ILE A 10 13.26 11.35 3.14
C ILE A 10 12.26 11.82 2.08
N ARG A 11 11.55 12.93 2.34
CA ARG A 11 10.63 13.51 1.35
C ARG A 11 11.37 14.02 0.11
N GLU A 12 12.53 14.63 0.30
CA GLU A 12 13.37 15.11 -0.79
C GLU A 12 13.90 13.96 -1.66
N TRP A 13 14.43 12.90 -1.05
CA TRP A 13 14.84 11.69 -1.77
C TRP A 13 13.68 11.07 -2.54
N GLY A 14 12.47 11.05 -1.95
CA GLY A 14 11.28 10.57 -2.64
C GLY A 14 10.98 11.36 -3.93
N ARG A 15 11.14 12.68 -3.88
CA ARG A 15 10.96 13.58 -5.04
C ARG A 15 12.04 13.35 -6.10
N GLU A 16 13.30 13.19 -5.70
CA GLU A 16 14.42 12.85 -6.59
C GLU A 16 14.18 11.52 -7.31
N LEU A 17 13.62 10.53 -6.61
CA LEU A 17 13.21 9.23 -7.13
C LEU A 17 11.88 9.27 -7.91
N ARG A 18 11.32 10.46 -8.17
CA ARG A 18 10.08 10.69 -8.94
C ARG A 18 8.79 10.14 -8.31
N PHE A 19 8.77 9.86 -7.01
CA PHE A 19 7.50 9.61 -6.32
C PHE A 19 6.71 10.92 -6.19
N GLN A 20 5.39 10.86 -6.41
CA GLN A 20 4.53 12.06 -6.32
C GLN A 20 4.12 12.40 -4.88
N ALA A 21 4.22 11.45 -3.95
CA ALA A 21 4.01 11.72 -2.53
C ALA A 21 4.78 10.73 -1.65
N ILE A 22 5.22 11.21 -0.48
CA ILE A 22 5.82 10.42 0.59
C ILE A 22 5.04 10.68 1.88
N GLY A 23 4.57 9.62 2.53
CA GLY A 23 3.96 9.64 3.85
C GLY A 23 4.82 8.91 4.87
N ILE A 24 4.83 9.37 6.13
CA ILE A 24 5.49 8.70 7.25
C ILE A 24 4.45 8.53 8.35
N ALA A 25 4.19 7.28 8.74
CA ALA A 25 3.23 6.93 9.79
C ALA A 25 3.91 6.17 10.93
N ASP A 26 3.27 6.11 12.09
CA ASP A 26 3.59 5.07 13.08
C ASP A 26 3.33 3.67 12.51
N ALA A 27 3.81 2.67 13.25
CA ALA A 27 3.65 1.26 12.94
C ALA A 27 2.61 0.58 13.86
N ASP A 28 1.83 1.37 14.60
CA ASP A 28 0.80 0.83 15.51
C ASP A 28 -0.49 0.61 14.74
N LEU A 29 -0.83 -0.66 14.55
CA LEU A 29 -2.05 -1.08 13.86
C LEU A 29 -3.05 -1.74 14.81
N SER A 30 -2.87 -1.59 16.12
CA SER A 30 -3.74 -2.20 17.14
C SER A 30 -5.22 -1.83 16.96
N ALA A 31 -5.52 -0.61 16.52
CA ALA A 31 -6.88 -0.17 16.22
C ALA A 31 -7.46 -0.79 14.93
N ALA A 32 -6.61 -1.17 13.97
CA ALA A 32 -7.01 -1.72 12.68
C ALA A 32 -7.07 -3.26 12.68
N GLU A 33 -6.26 -3.92 13.51
CA GLU A 33 -6.15 -5.39 13.58
C GLU A 33 -7.51 -6.09 13.79
N PRO A 34 -8.41 -5.64 14.71
CA PRO A 34 -9.69 -6.32 14.92
C PRO A 34 -10.55 -6.35 13.65
N ARG A 35 -10.59 -5.23 12.91
CA ARG A 35 -11.36 -5.14 11.66
C ARG A 35 -10.76 -6.01 10.56
N LEU A 36 -9.42 -6.15 10.52
CA LEU A 36 -8.76 -7.06 9.60
C LEU A 36 -9.14 -8.51 9.92
N LEU A 37 -9.13 -8.91 11.19
CA LEU A 37 -9.46 -10.27 11.61
C LEU A 37 -10.93 -10.60 11.31
N GLU A 38 -11.85 -9.67 11.58
CA GLU A 38 -13.26 -9.83 11.21
C GLU A 38 -13.44 -9.98 9.69
N TRP A 39 -12.80 -9.12 8.90
CA TRP A 39 -12.86 -9.17 7.44
C TRP A 39 -12.31 -10.51 6.88
N LEU A 40 -11.26 -11.06 7.49
CA LEU A 40 -10.71 -12.37 7.15
C LEU A 40 -11.66 -13.51 7.55
N ALA A 41 -12.25 -13.45 8.75
CA ALA A 41 -13.21 -14.44 9.23
C ALA A 41 -14.48 -14.51 8.37
N GLU A 42 -14.90 -13.38 7.82
CA GLU A 42 -16.01 -13.30 6.86
C GLU A 42 -15.66 -13.81 5.45
N GLY A 43 -14.42 -14.25 5.21
CA GLY A 43 -14.00 -14.77 3.91
C GLY A 43 -13.88 -13.70 2.82
N ARG A 44 -13.86 -12.41 3.17
CA ARG A 44 -13.87 -11.28 2.20
C ARG A 44 -12.59 -11.15 1.36
N HIS A 45 -11.57 -11.97 1.64
CA HIS A 45 -10.35 -12.11 0.84
C HIS A 45 -10.51 -12.88 -0.48
N GLY A 46 -11.69 -13.43 -0.79
CA GLY A 46 -11.90 -14.20 -2.02
C GLY A 46 -10.92 -15.37 -2.13
N GLU A 47 -10.26 -15.51 -3.28
CA GLU A 47 -9.27 -16.57 -3.53
C GLU A 47 -7.86 -16.23 -3.01
N MET A 48 -7.67 -15.08 -2.35
CA MET A 48 -6.37 -14.65 -1.84
C MET A 48 -6.01 -15.36 -0.53
N GLU A 49 -5.89 -16.69 -0.52
CA GLU A 49 -5.62 -17.48 0.70
C GLU A 49 -4.38 -17.01 1.47
N TYR A 50 -3.38 -16.46 0.76
CA TYR A 50 -2.19 -15.88 1.39
C TYR A 50 -2.51 -14.68 2.31
N MET A 51 -3.65 -13.99 2.11
CA MET A 51 -4.13 -12.92 2.99
C MET A 51 -4.50 -13.48 4.37
N ALA A 52 -5.18 -14.64 4.41
CA ALA A 52 -5.54 -15.31 5.65
C ALA A 52 -4.33 -16.00 6.28
N ARG A 53 -3.53 -16.73 5.49
CA ARG A 53 -2.36 -17.49 5.98
C ARG A 53 -1.37 -16.62 6.76
N HIS A 54 -1.20 -15.36 6.38
CA HIS A 54 -0.30 -14.41 7.04
C HIS A 54 -1.05 -13.21 7.63
N GLY A 55 -2.33 -13.36 7.98
CA GLY A 55 -3.19 -12.25 8.39
C GLY A 55 -2.62 -11.41 9.54
N ALA A 56 -2.13 -12.06 10.59
CA ALA A 56 -1.55 -11.38 11.76
C ALA A 56 -0.29 -10.56 11.42
N LEU A 57 0.59 -11.08 10.55
CA LEU A 57 1.82 -10.37 10.13
C LEU A 57 1.53 -9.04 9.43
N ARG A 58 0.32 -8.86 8.87
CA ARG A 58 -0.11 -7.61 8.21
C ARG A 58 -0.43 -6.50 9.20
N ALA A 59 -0.81 -6.87 10.42
CA ALA A 59 -1.13 -5.94 11.49
C ALA A 59 -0.03 -5.81 12.53
N ARG A 60 1.04 -6.62 12.42
CA ARG A 60 2.11 -6.68 13.43
C ARG A 60 3.49 -6.46 12.83
N PRO A 61 3.87 -5.20 12.54
CA PRO A 61 5.14 -4.88 11.89
C PRO A 61 6.38 -5.41 12.64
N ALA A 62 6.32 -5.54 13.96
CA ALA A 62 7.40 -6.08 14.78
C ALA A 62 7.67 -7.58 14.52
N GLU A 63 6.64 -8.35 14.15
CA GLU A 63 6.80 -9.77 13.77
C GLU A 63 7.38 -9.90 12.35
N LEU A 64 7.09 -8.95 11.45
CA LEU A 64 7.66 -8.92 10.11
C LEU A 64 9.14 -8.51 10.13
N LYS A 65 9.48 -7.47 10.89
CA LYS A 65 10.84 -6.99 11.08
C LYS A 65 11.01 -6.41 12.49
N PRO A 66 11.77 -7.09 13.37
CA PRO A 66 12.04 -6.58 14.71
C PRO A 66 12.66 -5.18 14.68
N GLY A 67 12.19 -4.30 15.57
CA GLY A 67 12.67 -2.92 15.65
C GLY A 67 12.05 -1.96 14.62
N THR A 68 10.99 -2.35 13.92
CA THR A 68 10.22 -1.42 13.08
C THR A 68 9.59 -0.31 13.92
N LEU A 69 9.89 0.96 13.57
CA LEU A 69 9.37 2.14 14.29
C LEU A 69 8.35 2.94 13.49
N ARG A 70 8.54 3.03 12.17
CA ARG A 70 7.76 3.87 11.25
C ARG A 70 7.61 3.17 9.92
N VAL A 71 6.51 3.46 9.24
CA VAL A 71 6.27 3.03 7.86
C VAL A 71 6.42 4.24 6.94
N ILE A 72 7.23 4.11 5.90
CA ILE A 72 7.38 5.12 4.85
C ILE A 72 6.61 4.62 3.62
N SER A 73 5.60 5.37 3.21
CA SER A 73 4.76 5.04 2.04
C SER A 73 5.10 5.96 0.89
N CYS A 74 5.40 5.38 -0.26
CA CYS A 74 5.65 6.10 -1.51
C CYS A 74 4.46 5.96 -2.46
N ARG A 75 4.01 7.05 -3.07
CA ARG A 75 2.94 7.04 -4.07
C ARG A 75 3.50 7.26 -5.47
N MET A 76 3.11 6.39 -6.39
CA MET A 76 3.32 6.58 -7.82
C MET A 76 1.99 6.60 -8.58
N GLU A 77 1.76 7.61 -9.40
CA GLU A 77 0.68 7.60 -10.38
C GLU A 77 1.11 6.77 -11.59
N TYR A 78 0.36 5.73 -11.90
CA TYR A 78 0.63 4.80 -13.01
C TYR A 78 -0.18 5.14 -14.27
N GLY A 79 -0.79 6.32 -14.33
CA GLY A 79 -1.70 6.72 -15.39
C GLY A 79 -1.32 8.04 -16.04
N SER A 80 -1.21 8.09 -17.37
CA SER A 80 -0.76 9.28 -18.10
C SER A 80 -1.61 9.69 -19.31
N GLY A 81 -2.87 9.24 -19.42
CA GLY A 81 -3.75 9.64 -20.53
C GLY A 81 -5.23 9.36 -20.34
N ASN A 82 -6.05 9.88 -21.27
CA ASN A 82 -7.49 9.61 -21.42
C ASN A 82 -7.71 8.11 -21.56
N ASP A 83 -8.19 7.43 -20.50
CA ASP A 83 -8.74 6.09 -20.62
C ASP A 83 -10.19 6.18 -21.04
N GLU A 84 -10.41 6.47 -22.31
CA GLU A 84 -11.72 6.22 -22.90
C GLU A 84 -11.94 4.70 -22.86
N VAL A 85 -12.77 4.26 -21.91
CA VAL A 85 -13.31 2.90 -21.92
C VAL A 85 -14.17 2.83 -23.19
N PRO A 86 -13.82 1.98 -24.17
CA PRO A 86 -14.58 1.92 -25.41
C PRO A 86 -16.04 1.57 -25.09
N SER A 87 -16.97 2.46 -25.44
CA SER A 87 -18.40 2.30 -25.13
C SER A 87 -19.06 1.21 -25.97
N GLN A 88 -18.44 0.83 -27.09
CA GLN A 88 -18.85 -0.26 -27.96
C GLN A 88 -17.59 -0.91 -28.55
N SER A 89 -17.26 -2.13 -28.12
CA SER A 89 -16.27 -2.93 -28.85
C SER A 89 -16.47 -4.42 -28.62
N GLU A 90 -16.17 -5.23 -29.64
CA GLU A 90 -16.00 -6.68 -29.55
C GLU A 90 -14.74 -7.10 -28.74
N LYS A 91 -14.06 -6.13 -28.09
CA LYS A 91 -12.81 -6.33 -27.35
C LYS A 91 -13.02 -6.10 -25.85
N ALA A 92 -12.35 -6.91 -25.04
CA ALA A 92 -12.32 -6.75 -23.59
C ALA A 92 -11.40 -5.59 -23.16
N TYR A 93 -11.73 -4.95 -22.04
CA TYR A 93 -10.92 -3.88 -21.45
C TYR A 93 -10.07 -4.44 -20.29
N ILE A 94 -8.75 -4.27 -20.39
CA ILE A 94 -7.81 -4.62 -19.31
C ILE A 94 -7.61 -3.40 -18.41
N ALA A 95 -7.71 -3.60 -17.09
CA ALA A 95 -7.50 -2.55 -16.11
C ALA A 95 -6.10 -1.94 -16.22
N ARG A 96 -5.99 -0.63 -16.02
CA ARG A 96 -4.74 0.13 -16.25
C ARG A 96 -3.53 -0.44 -15.51
N TYR A 97 -3.71 -0.85 -14.25
CA TYR A 97 -2.63 -1.36 -13.41
C TYR A 97 -2.00 -2.67 -13.95
N ALA A 98 -2.64 -3.33 -14.93
CA ALA A 98 -2.20 -4.59 -15.51
C ALA A 98 -1.65 -4.44 -16.96
N ARG A 99 -1.42 -3.21 -17.44
CA ARG A 99 -1.04 -2.96 -18.84
C ARG A 99 0.47 -2.95 -19.13
N GLY A 100 1.32 -3.03 -18.10
CA GLY A 100 2.78 -2.93 -18.23
C GLY A 100 3.25 -1.50 -18.11
#